data_AF-A0A5C4J719-F1
#
_entry.id   AF-A0A5C4J719-F1
#
_cell.length_a   1.000
_cell.length_b   1.000
_cell.length_c   1.000
_cell.angle_alpha   90.00
_cell.angle_beta   90.00
_cell.angle_gamma   90.00
#
_symmetry.space_group_name_H-M   'P 1'
#
loop_
_entity.id
_entity.type
_entity.pdbx_description
1 polymer ?
#
loop_
_entity_poly.entity_id
_entity_poly.type
_entity_poly.pdbx_seq_one_letter_code
_entity_poly.pdbx_strand_id
1 'polypeptide(L)' 'MDTRTHPDDVDLARLRADFSGYRIFRAVRKDGSLGEWVASLHDPRAGVDPTVMCPTAEGLRAALVEEAERAERKWERFR' A
#
# COMPACT_ATOMS: atom_id res chain seq x y z
N MET A 1 -7.98 -24.32 -16.77
CA MET A 1 -6.98 -23.29 -16.40
C MET A 1 -7.01 -23.23 -14.90
N ASP A 2 -6.20 -24.04 -14.22
CA ASP A 2 -6.14 -24.08 -12.76
C ASP A 2 -5.68 -22.72 -12.27
N THR A 3 -6.63 -21.88 -11.87
CA THR A 3 -6.38 -20.58 -11.26
C THR A 3 -5.93 -20.85 -9.84
N ARG A 4 -4.71 -21.36 -9.68
CA ARG A 4 -4.01 -21.28 -8.41
C ARG A 4 -3.84 -19.80 -8.14
N THR A 5 -4.70 -19.23 -7.31
CA THR A 5 -4.56 -17.86 -6.84
C THR A 5 -3.15 -17.72 -6.28
N HIS A 6 -2.34 -16.85 -6.88
CA HIS A 6 -0.98 -16.63 -6.42
C HIS A 6 -1.06 -16.02 -5.01
N PRO A 7 -0.24 -16.43 -4.04
CA PRO A 7 -0.26 -15.86 -2.69
C PRO A 7 -0.25 -14.32 -2.70
N ASP A 8 0.56 -13.72 -3.56
CA ASP A 8 0.62 -12.27 -3.75
C ASP A 8 -0.73 -11.65 -4.19
N ASP A 9 -1.55 -12.36 -4.96
CA ASP A 9 -2.88 -11.85 -5.35
C ASP A 9 -3.83 -11.79 -4.15
N VAL A 10 -3.73 -12.77 -3.25
CA VAL A 10 -4.50 -12.79 -1.99
C VAL A 10 -4.06 -11.64 -1.09
N ASP A 11 -2.76 -11.45 -0.91
CA ASP A 11 -2.23 -10.37 -0.07
C ASP A 11 -2.53 -9.00 -0.66
N LEU A 12 -2.46 -8.85 -1.98
CA LEU A 12 -2.83 -7.61 -2.65
C LEU A 12 -4.32 -7.29 -2.49
N ALA A 13 -5.20 -8.30 -2.58
CA ALA A 13 -6.63 -8.11 -2.34
C ALA A 13 -6.91 -7.67 -0.90
N ARG A 14 -6.23 -8.28 0.09
CA ARG A 14 -6.35 -7.91 1.51
C ARG A 14 -5.88 -6.48 1.76
N LEU A 15 -4.70 -6.10 1.26
CA LEU A 15 -4.17 -4.74 1.41
C LEU A 15 -5.12 -3.69 0.81
N ARG A 16 -5.68 -3.95 -0.37
CA ARG A 16 -6.63 -3.03 -1.01
C ARG A 16 -7.95 -2.89 -0.24
N ALA A 17 -8.39 -3.96 0.42
CA ALA A 17 -9.58 -3.92 1.28
C ALA A 17 -9.31 -3.15 2.58
N ASP A 18 -8.16 -3.36 3.21
CA ASP A 18 -7.76 -2.68 4.46
C ASP A 18 -7.47 -1.19 4.24
N PHE A 19 -6.93 -0.81 3.08
CA PHE A 19 -6.44 0.54 2.80
C PHE A 19 -7.06 1.14 1.52
N SER A 20 -8.38 1.32 1.50
CA SER A 20 -9.14 1.75 0.31
C SER A 20 -8.79 3.14 -0.23
N GLY A 21 -8.13 4.01 0.56
CA GLY A 21 -7.63 5.31 0.13
C GLY A 21 -6.32 5.26 -0.67
N TYR A 22 -5.66 4.10 -0.71
CA TYR A 22 -4.39 3.91 -1.39
C TYR A 22 -4.55 3.13 -2.69
N ARG A 23 -3.77 3.53 -3.69
CA ARG A 23 -3.50 2.70 -4.87
C ARG A 23 -2.35 1.74 -4.54
N ILE A 24 -2.66 0.46 -4.41
CA ILE A 24 -1.70 -0.59 -4.03
C ILE A 24 -1.43 -1.54 -5.19
N PHE A 25 -0.16 -1.83 -5.47
CA PHE A 25 0.29 -2.73 -6.55
C PHE A 25 1.67 -3.36 -6.27
N ARG A 26 2.00 -4.42 -7.01
CA ARG A 26 3.39 -4.93 -7.11
C ARG A 26 4.09 -4.24 -8.26
N ALA A 27 5.27 -3.70 -7.99
CA ALA A 27 6.17 -3.24 -9.05
C ALA A 27 6.54 -4.43 -9.94
N VAL A 28 6.72 -4.18 -11.22
CA VAL A 28 7.22 -5.17 -12.17
C VAL A 28 8.58 -4.67 -12.66
N ARG A 29 9.62 -5.50 -12.49
CA ARG A 29 10.97 -5.17 -12.94
C ARG A 29 11.06 -5.33 -14.45
N LYS A 30 12.13 -4.78 -15.05
CA LYS A 30 12.36 -4.84 -16.50
C LYS A 30 12.45 -6.27 -17.05
N ASP A 31 12.84 -7.22 -16.22
CA ASP A 31 12.93 -8.65 -16.55
C ASP A 31 11.60 -9.41 -16.39
N GLY A 32 10.51 -8.72 -16.04
CA GLY A 32 9.20 -9.33 -15.79
C GLY A 32 9.04 -9.96 -14.41
N SER A 33 10.09 -9.93 -13.56
CA SER A 33 9.98 -10.40 -12.19
C SER A 33 9.20 -9.41 -11.31
N LEU A 34 8.53 -9.93 -10.28
CA LEU A 34 7.83 -9.10 -9.31
C LEU A 34 8.83 -8.38 -8.40
N GLY A 35 8.71 -7.06 -8.36
CA GLY A 35 9.45 -6.14 -7.52
C GLY A 35 8.76 -5.87 -6.19
N GLU A 36 8.97 -4.67 -5.67
CA GLU A 36 8.49 -4.21 -4.38
C GLU A 36 6.95 -4.09 -4.34
N TRP A 37 6.41 -4.12 -3.13
CA TRP A 37 5.03 -3.74 -2.83
C TRP A 37 4.96 -2.23 -2.70
N VAL A 38 4.05 -1.60 -3.43
CA VAL A 38 3.93 -0.14 -3.50
C VAL A 38 2.52 0.28 -3.12
N ALA A 39 2.41 1.29 -2.27
CA ALA A 39 1.18 1.99 -1.95
C ALA A 39 1.37 3.49 -2.16
N SER A 40 0.58 4.07 -3.05
CA SER A 40 0.51 5.52 -3.22
C SER A 40 -0.83 6.00 -2.72
N LEU A 41 -0.84 6.97 -1.79
CA LEU A 41 -2.08 7.63 -1.40
C LEU A 41 -2.65 8.31 -2.63
N HIS A 42 -3.96 8.17 -2.85
CA HIS A 42 -4.65 8.91 -3.90
C HIS A 42 -5.63 9.89 -3.22
N ASP A 43 -5.09 10.97 -2.65
CA ASP A 43 -5.91 12.04 -2.09
C ASP A 43 -5.56 13.37 -2.77
N PRO A 44 -6.40 13.87 -3.69
CA PRO A 44 -6.15 15.14 -4.38
C PRO A 44 -6.14 16.36 -3.44
N ARG A 45 -6.52 16.22 -2.16
CA ARG A 45 -6.46 17.27 -1.14
C ARG A 45 -5.18 17.23 -0.32
N ALA A 46 -4.46 16.11 -0.31
CA ALA A 46 -3.15 16.00 0.28
C ALA A 46 -2.16 16.62 -0.72
N GLY A 47 -1.69 17.84 -0.47
CA GLY A 47 -0.78 18.57 -1.37
C GLY A 47 0.54 17.83 -1.71
N VAL A 48 0.80 16.67 -1.10
CA VAL A 48 1.81 15.68 -1.48
C VAL A 48 1.22 14.28 -1.23
N ASP A 49 1.20 13.42 -2.27
CA ASP A 49 0.81 12.00 -2.14
C ASP A 49 1.98 11.17 -1.57
N PRO A 50 1.93 10.67 -0.33
CA PRO A 50 2.95 9.74 0.15
C PRO A 50 2.92 8.45 -0.67
N THR A 51 4.09 8.06 -1.17
CA THR A 51 4.31 6.74 -1.78
C THR A 51 5.22 5.93 -0.87
N VAL A 52 4.71 4.78 -0.41
CA VAL A 52 5.40 3.81 0.43
C VAL A 52 5.78 2.61 -0.42
N MET A 53 7.02 2.15 -0.31
CA MET A 53 7.53 0.96 -1.00
C MET A 53 8.19 0.02 0.00
N CYS A 54 7.82 -1.26 -0.03
CA CYS A 54 8.38 -2.28 0.86
C CYS A 54 8.67 -3.58 0.09
N PRO A 55 9.68 -4.37 0.50
CA PRO A 55 9.99 -5.64 -0.16
C PRO A 55 8.94 -6.73 0.11
N THR A 56 8.13 -6.60 1.17
CA THR A 56 7.12 -7.59 1.58
C THR A 56 5.74 -6.95 1.81
N ALA A 57 4.68 -7.76 1.70
CA ALA A 57 3.30 -7.33 1.96
C ALA A 57 3.10 -6.91 3.41
N GLU A 58 3.66 -7.68 4.35
CA GLU A 58 3.61 -7.40 5.79
C GLU A 58 4.32 -6.08 6.12
N GLY A 59 5.48 -5.83 5.51
CA GLY A 59 6.20 -4.57 5.66
C GLY A 59 5.38 -3.38 5.15
N LEU A 60 4.72 -3.55 4.00
CA LEU A 60 3.84 -2.51 3.46
C LEU A 60 2.66 -2.24 4.40
N ARG A 61 2.04 -3.30 4.94
CA ARG A 61 0.93 -3.16 5.91
C ARG A 61 1.37 -2.38 7.15
N ALA A 62 2.49 -2.75 7.76
CA ALA A 62 3.00 -2.10 8.96
C ALA A 62 3.26 -0.61 8.72
N ALA A 63 3.91 -0.27 7.60
CA ALA A 63 4.19 1.11 7.22
C ALA A 63 2.89 1.93 7.01
N LEU A 64 1.87 1.35 6.39
CA LEU A 64 0.58 2.02 6.19
C LEU A 64 -0.17 2.26 7.50
N VAL A 65 -0.11 1.33 8.46
CA VAL A 65 -0.67 1.53 9.81
C VAL A 65 0.04 2.68 10.52
N GLU A 66 1.37 2.72 10.50
CA GLU A 66 2.12 3.82 11.12
C GLU A 66 1.80 5.19 10.50
N GLU A 67 1.65 5.24 9.18
CA GLU A 67 1.24 6.46 8.47
C GLU A 67 -0.17 6.91 8.86
N ALA A 68 -1.13 5.99 8.94
CA ALA A 68 -2.48 6.30 9.37
C ALA A 68 -2.50 6.87 10.79
N GLU A 69 -1.80 6.23 11.74
CA GLU A 69 -1.68 6.75 13.10
C GLU A 69 -0.98 8.11 13.16
N ARG A 70 0.06 8.34 12.34
CA ARG A 70 0.71 9.65 12.24
C ARG A 70 -0.26 10.71 11.74
N ALA A 71 -1.08 10.40 10.75
CA ALA A 71 -2.07 11.32 10.20
C ALA A 71 -3.15 11.67 11.25
N GLU A 72 -3.66 10.68 11.99
CA GLU A 72 -4.63 10.90 13.07
C GLU A 72 -4.06 11.79 14.18
N ARG A 73 -2.85 11.50 14.68
CA ARG A 73 -2.18 12.34 15.70
C ARG A 73 -1.94 13.76 15.21
N LYS A 74 -1.64 13.93 13.91
CA LYS A 74 -1.47 15.26 13.32
C LYS A 74 -2.78 16.03 13.31
N TRP A 75 -3.90 15.41 12.94
CA TRP A 75 -5.20 16.06 12.91
C TRP A 75 -5.74 16.41 14.30
N GLU A 76 -5.47 15.59 15.33
CA GLU A 76 -5.84 15.93 16.72
C GLU A 76 -5.14 17.21 17.20
N ARG A 77 -3.90 17.45 16.78
CA ARG A 77 -3.14 18.65 17.15
C ARG A 77 -3.60 19.95 16.46
N PHE A 78 -4.41 19.85 15.41
CA PHE A 78 -4.99 21.00 14.70
C PHE A 78 -6.49 21.19 14.99
N ARG A 79 -7.07 20.41 15.90
CA ARG A 79 -8.43 20.56 16.40
C ARG A 79 -8.47 21.48 17.62
#